data_AF-A0A7C7ZRV9-F1
#
_entry.id   AF-A0A7C7ZRV9-F1
#
_cell.length_a   1.000
_cell.length_b   1.000
_cell.length_c   1.000
_cell.angle_alpha   90.00
_cell.angle_beta   90.00
_cell.angle_gamma   90.00
#
_symmetry.space_group_name_H-M   'P 1'
#
loop_
_entity.id
_entity.type
_entity.pdbx_description
1 polymer ?
#
loop_
_entity_poly.entity_id
_entity_poly.type
_entity_poly.pdbx_seq_one_letter_code
_entity_poly.pdbx_strand_id
1 'polypeptide(L)'
;LWYYDEGTLPIYSIEEVIEGMEASPNILIRTQILDETGEKTILSREESLNTLRANGKSIVTGANLTENEYGIPLFADFFFFITGFHGFHVFSGVVINIIIFFNVILGTYEKRGHYEMVEKVGLYWHFVDLVWVFVFTFFYLV
;
A
#
# COMPACT_ATOMS: atom_id res chain seq x y z
N LEU A 1 -6.21 -21.73 -30.28
CA LEU A 1 -5.68 -21.91 -28.92
C LEU A 1 -4.75 -20.75 -28.67
N TRP A 2 -5.28 -19.72 -27.99
CA TRP A 2 -4.53 -18.50 -27.67
C TRP A 2 -3.47 -18.83 -26.62
N TYR A 3 -2.28 -18.26 -26.82
CA TYR A 3 -1.13 -18.37 -25.93
C TYR A 3 -1.53 -18.05 -24.48
N TYR A 4 -1.40 -19.05 -23.60
CA TYR A 4 -1.18 -18.76 -22.19
C TYR A 4 0.28 -18.35 -22.09
N ASP A 5 0.49 -17.06 -21.81
CA ASP A 5 1.80 -16.54 -21.43
C ASP A 5 2.11 -17.18 -20.06
N GLU A 6 2.88 -18.26 -20.07
CA GLU A 6 3.41 -18.82 -18.83
C GLU A 6 4.39 -17.79 -18.26
N GLY A 7 4.20 -17.42 -16.99
CA GLY A 7 5.05 -16.43 -16.34
C GLY A 7 6.54 -16.80 -16.45
N THR A 8 7.40 -15.80 -16.56
CA THR A 8 8.86 -16.03 -16.60
C THR A 8 9.29 -16.83 -15.38
N LEU A 9 9.89 -18.00 -15.61
CA LEU A 9 10.49 -18.78 -14.53
C LEU A 9 11.56 -17.94 -13.82
N PRO A 10 11.69 -18.06 -12.50
CA PRO A 10 12.73 -17.35 -11.76
C PRO A 10 14.11 -17.77 -12.29
N ILE A 11 15.06 -16.82 -12.29
CA ILE A 11 16.43 -17.02 -12.82
C ILE A 11 17.18 -18.09 -12.02
N TYR A 12 16.80 -18.30 -10.76
CA TYR A 12 17.38 -19.28 -9.85
C TYR A 12 16.28 -20.14 -9.21
N SER A 13 16.61 -21.39 -8.91
CA SER A 13 15.75 -22.29 -8.12
C SER A 13 16.02 -22.17 -6.61
N ILE A 14 15.09 -22.63 -5.78
CA ILE A 14 15.25 -22.61 -4.32
C ILE A 14 16.41 -23.52 -3.91
N GLU A 15 16.55 -24.66 -4.58
CA GLU A 15 17.65 -25.61 -4.42
C GLU A 15 19.01 -24.94 -4.70
N GLU A 16 19.15 -24.19 -5.78
CA GLU A 16 20.38 -23.44 -6.08
C GLU A 16 20.71 -22.39 -5.01
N VAL A 17 19.69 -21.74 -4.43
CA VAL A 17 19.87 -20.80 -3.32
C VAL A 17 20.30 -21.52 -2.05
N ILE A 18 19.75 -22.70 -1.77
CA ILE A 18 20.17 -23.54 -0.62
C ILE A 18 21.63 -23.98 -0.79
N GLU A 19 22.01 -24.48 -1.97
CA GLU A 19 23.39 -24.89 -2.28
C GLU A 19 24.37 -23.70 -2.18
N GLY A 20 24.00 -22.54 -2.73
CA GLY A 20 24.79 -21.32 -2.64
C GLY A 20 24.96 -20.82 -1.21
N MET A 21 23.90 -20.94 -0.39
CA MET A 21 23.96 -20.63 1.02
C MET A 21 24.89 -21.61 1.73
N GLU A 22 24.78 -22.92 1.50
CA GLU A 22 25.65 -23.97 2.07
C GLU A 22 27.13 -23.74 1.76
N ALA A 23 27.45 -23.39 0.51
CA ALA A 23 28.81 -23.09 0.07
C ALA A 23 29.41 -21.83 0.73
N SER A 24 28.56 -20.92 1.21
CA SER A 24 28.96 -19.63 1.77
C SER A 24 28.68 -19.55 3.28
N PRO A 25 29.66 -19.86 4.16
CA PRO A 25 29.44 -19.92 5.61
C PRO A 25 29.18 -18.55 6.26
N ASN A 26 29.54 -17.46 5.58
CA ASN A 26 29.42 -16.09 6.12
C ASN A 26 28.04 -15.44 5.85
N ILE A 27 27.12 -16.14 5.19
CA ILE A 27 25.79 -15.62 4.85
C ILE A 27 24.76 -16.14 5.86
N LEU A 28 24.00 -15.21 6.44
CA LEU A 28 22.94 -15.46 7.40
C LEU A 28 21.63 -14.84 6.90
N ILE A 29 20.50 -15.42 7.31
CA ILE A 29 19.17 -14.89 6.98
C ILE A 29 18.77 -13.85 8.02
N ARG A 30 18.37 -12.69 7.52
CA ARG A 30 17.75 -11.61 8.32
C ARG A 30 16.24 -11.68 8.15
N THR A 31 15.50 -11.79 9.25
CA THR A 31 14.03 -11.80 9.19
C THR A 31 13.44 -10.39 9.29
N GLN A 32 12.13 -10.28 9.11
CA GLN A 32 11.38 -9.04 9.33
C GLN A 32 11.03 -8.80 10.80
N ILE A 33 11.21 -9.80 11.68
CA ILE A 33 10.88 -9.71 13.11
C ILE A 33 11.98 -8.92 13.82
N LEU A 34 11.57 -7.92 14.61
CA LEU A 34 12.47 -7.10 15.41
C LEU A 34 12.82 -7.80 16.72
N ASP A 35 14.06 -7.68 17.16
CA ASP A 35 14.50 -8.07 18.50
C ASP A 35 14.10 -7.04 19.56
N GLU A 36 14.41 -7.33 20.83
CA GLU A 36 14.11 -6.45 21.96
C GLU A 36 14.82 -5.09 21.87
N THR A 37 15.86 -4.97 21.05
CA THR A 37 16.59 -3.73 20.77
C THR A 37 16.06 -2.97 19.56
N GLY A 38 15.07 -3.52 18.84
CA GLY A 38 14.48 -2.92 17.65
C GLY A 38 15.26 -3.16 16.36
N GLU A 39 16.25 -4.06 16.37
CA GLU A 39 16.99 -4.47 15.17
C GLU A 39 16.36 -5.72 14.54
N LYS A 40 16.55 -5.90 13.22
CA LYS A 40 16.03 -7.08 12.52
C LYS A 40 16.79 -8.33 13.00
N THR A 41 16.07 -9.31 13.53
CA THR A 41 16.64 -10.57 14.02
C THR A 41 17.44 -11.26 12.91
N ILE A 42 18.69 -11.58 13.24
CA ILE A 42 19.59 -12.36 12.40
C ILE A 42 19.57 -13.78 12.94
N LEU A 43 19.12 -14.73 12.11
CA LEU A 43 19.06 -16.13 12.51
C LEU A 43 20.47 -16.71 12.60
N SER A 44 20.65 -17.68 13.50
CA SER A 44 21.88 -18.47 13.49
C SER A 44 21.99 -19.27 12.19
N ARG A 45 23.17 -19.81 11.92
CA ARG A 45 23.44 -20.52 10.66
C ARG A 45 22.53 -21.74 10.46
N GLU A 46 22.34 -22.52 11.52
CA GLU A 46 21.48 -23.70 11.50
C GLU A 46 20.01 -23.33 11.31
N GLU A 47 19.54 -22.32 12.04
CA GLU A 47 18.18 -21.80 11.90
C GLU A 47 17.91 -21.22 10.52
N SER A 48 18.90 -20.54 9.92
CA SER A 48 18.81 -20.01 8.56
C SER A 48 18.62 -21.12 7.53
N LEU A 49 19.41 -22.19 7.60
CA LEU A 49 19.29 -23.34 6.70
C LEU A 49 17.96 -24.08 6.89
N ASN A 50 17.54 -24.29 8.13
CA ASN A 50 16.27 -24.96 8.43
C ASN A 50 15.08 -24.12 7.96
N THR A 51 15.11 -22.80 8.16
CA THR A 51 14.07 -21.89 7.72
C THR A 51 13.97 -21.85 6.20
N LEU A 52 15.09 -21.79 5.49
CA LEU A 52 15.08 -21.78 4.03
C LEU A 52 14.55 -23.08 3.44
N ARG A 53 14.93 -24.24 4.00
CA ARG A 53 14.45 -25.56 3.55
C ARG A 53 12.97 -25.79 3.86
N ALA A 54 12.49 -25.30 5.01
CA ALA A 54 11.11 -25.52 5.44
C ALA A 54 10.12 -24.52 4.83
N ASN A 55 10.53 -23.25 4.71
CA ASN A 55 9.64 -22.13 4.35
C ASN A 55 9.98 -21.49 2.99
N GLY A 56 11.06 -21.90 2.32
CA GLY A 56 11.39 -21.44 0.98
C GLY A 56 10.30 -21.83 0.00
N LYS A 57 9.54 -20.84 -0.49
CA LYS A 57 8.42 -21.07 -1.43
C LYS A 57 8.59 -20.35 -2.76
N SER A 58 9.13 -19.14 -2.74
CA SER A 58 9.36 -18.32 -3.93
C SER A 58 10.57 -17.43 -3.73
N ILE A 59 11.23 -17.11 -4.84
CA ILE A 59 12.34 -16.16 -4.88
C ILE A 59 11.80 -14.89 -5.50
N VAL A 60 11.97 -13.79 -4.78
CA VAL A 60 11.59 -12.46 -5.23
C VAL A 60 12.90 -11.69 -5.46
N THR A 61 13.00 -11.03 -6.62
CA THR A 61 14.16 -10.23 -6.98
C THR A 61 13.74 -8.83 -7.41
N GLY A 62 14.07 -7.84 -6.59
CA GLY A 62 13.88 -6.44 -6.91
C GLY A 62 12.43 -5.95 -6.73
N ALA A 63 12.21 -4.68 -7.04
CA ALA A 63 10.89 -4.07 -6.96
C ALA A 63 9.93 -4.73 -7.96
N ASN A 64 8.87 -5.34 -7.45
CA ASN A 64 7.83 -5.98 -8.25
C ASN A 64 6.44 -5.58 -7.73
N LEU A 65 5.39 -5.86 -8.52
CA LEU A 65 4.01 -5.48 -8.21
C LEU A 65 3.24 -6.54 -7.38
N THR A 66 3.86 -7.69 -7.14
CA THR A 66 3.20 -8.86 -6.55
C THR A 66 3.59 -9.10 -5.10
N GLU A 67 4.81 -8.77 -4.73
CA GLU A 67 5.47 -9.12 -3.48
C GLU A 67 6.26 -7.90 -2.97
N ASN A 68 6.03 -7.52 -1.72
CA ASN A 68 6.71 -6.39 -1.09
C ASN A 68 7.98 -6.86 -0.37
N GLU A 69 9.16 -6.58 -0.94
CA GLU A 69 10.46 -6.96 -0.35
C GLU A 69 10.94 -6.01 0.76
N TYR A 70 10.45 -4.76 0.79
CA TYR A 70 11.14 -3.65 1.47
C TYR A 70 10.49 -3.24 2.80
N GLY A 71 9.29 -3.72 3.14
CA GLY A 71 8.59 -3.29 4.35
C GLY A 71 7.65 -4.31 4.96
N ILE A 72 7.11 -3.97 6.13
CA ILE A 72 6.04 -4.72 6.78
C ILE A 72 4.80 -4.61 5.88
N PRO A 73 4.27 -5.70 5.29
CA PRO A 73 3.14 -5.64 4.36
C PRO A 73 1.94 -4.89 4.95
N LEU A 74 1.72 -5.09 6.26
CA LEU A 74 0.65 -4.46 7.02
C LEU A 74 0.64 -2.92 6.94
N PHE A 75 1.81 -2.27 6.98
CA PHE A 75 1.87 -0.81 6.91
C PHE A 75 1.42 -0.31 5.53
N ALA A 76 1.89 -0.95 4.46
CA ALA A 76 1.53 -0.59 3.09
C ALA A 76 0.02 -0.80 2.86
N ASP A 77 -0.54 -1.91 3.36
CA ASP A 77 -1.97 -2.21 3.25
C ASP A 77 -2.83 -1.13 3.90
N PHE A 78 -2.53 -0.75 5.15
CA PHE A 78 -3.26 0.32 5.83
C PHE A 78 -3.06 1.68 5.16
N PHE A 79 -1.83 1.99 4.74
CA PHE A 79 -1.51 3.25 4.06
C PHE A 79 -2.33 3.40 2.78
N PHE A 80 -2.26 2.43 1.85
CA PHE A 80 -2.96 2.51 0.58
C PHE A 80 -4.49 2.41 0.73
N PHE A 81 -4.98 1.62 1.68
CA PHE A 81 -6.40 1.52 1.94
C PHE A 81 -6.99 2.86 2.44
N ILE A 82 -6.40 3.45 3.48
CA ILE A 82 -6.91 4.69 4.08
C ILE A 82 -6.76 5.86 3.13
N THR A 83 -5.58 6.03 2.51
CA THR A 83 -5.34 7.12 1.57
C THR A 83 -6.16 6.96 0.28
N GLY A 84 -6.33 5.73 -0.22
CA GLY A 84 -7.17 5.44 -1.37
C GLY A 84 -8.65 5.72 -1.11
N PHE A 85 -9.19 5.28 0.04
CA PHE A 85 -10.56 5.57 0.44
C PHE A 85 -10.80 7.08 0.60
N HIS A 86 -9.85 7.80 1.17
CA HIS A 86 -9.90 9.24 1.25
C HIS A 86 -9.87 9.91 -0.14
N GLY A 87 -8.97 9.46 -1.03
CA GLY A 87 -8.89 9.94 -2.41
C GLY A 87 -10.20 9.74 -3.18
N PHE A 88 -10.91 8.64 -2.95
CA PHE A 88 -12.26 8.43 -3.49
C PHE A 88 -13.26 9.51 -3.03
N HIS A 89 -13.23 9.89 -1.74
CA HIS A 89 -14.10 10.94 -1.21
C HIS A 89 -13.77 12.32 -1.80
N VAL A 90 -12.48 12.64 -1.91
CA VAL A 90 -12.01 13.86 -2.59
C VAL A 90 -12.51 13.89 -4.02
N PHE A 91 -12.34 12.80 -4.77
CA PHE A 91 -12.81 12.71 -6.15
C PHE A 91 -14.33 12.93 -6.25
N SER A 92 -15.14 12.25 -5.43
CA SER A 92 -16.59 12.47 -5.41
C SER A 92 -16.95 13.91 -5.02
N GLY A 93 -16.23 14.52 -4.09
CA GLY A 93 -16.44 15.90 -3.69
C GLY A 93 -16.14 16.90 -4.80
N VAL A 94 -15.07 16.68 -5.58
CA VAL A 94 -14.74 17.53 -6.73
C VAL A 94 -15.85 17.46 -7.76
N VAL A 95 -16.32 16.25 -8.08
CA VAL A 95 -17.43 16.05 -9.04
C VAL A 95 -18.68 16.78 -8.56
N ILE A 96 -19.06 16.65 -7.29
CA ILE A 96 -20.24 17.33 -6.73
C ILE A 96 -20.05 18.85 -6.76
N ASN A 97 -18.87 19.37 -6.40
CA ASN A 97 -18.57 20.80 -6.47
C ASN A 97 -18.69 21.35 -7.90
N ILE A 98 -18.22 20.62 -8.91
CA ILE A 98 -18.37 21.00 -10.32
C ILE A 98 -19.86 21.05 -10.70
N ILE A 99 -20.66 20.07 -10.29
CA ILE A 99 -22.11 20.05 -10.56
C ILE A 99 -22.81 21.25 -9.92
N ILE A 100 -22.52 21.54 -8.64
CA ILE A 100 -23.08 22.69 -7.94
C ILE A 100 -22.66 24.00 -8.62
N PHE A 101 -21.40 24.13 -9.01
CA PHE A 101 -20.87 25.31 -9.69
C PHE A 101 -21.66 25.63 -10.98
N PHE A 102 -21.89 24.63 -11.84
CA PHE A 102 -22.72 24.83 -13.04
C PHE A 102 -24.19 25.13 -12.70
N ASN A 103 -24.77 24.47 -11.70
CA ASN A 103 -26.14 24.74 -11.28
C ASN A 103 -26.33 26.16 -10.71
N VAL A 104 -25.31 26.74 -10.07
CA VAL A 104 -25.30 28.13 -9.62
C VAL A 104 -25.28 29.08 -10.83
N ILE A 105 -24.40 28.85 -11.81
CA ILE A 105 -24.31 29.67 -13.03
C ILE A 105 -25.62 29.65 -13.83
N LEU A 106 -26.31 28.50 -13.89
CA LEU A 106 -27.59 28.35 -14.58
C LEU A 106 -28.77 29.01 -13.82
N GLY A 107 -28.54 29.57 -12.64
CA GLY A 107 -29.56 30.20 -11.79
C GLY A 107 -30.55 29.18 -11.21
N THR A 108 -30.21 27.89 -11.17
CA THR A 108 -31.11 26.82 -10.70
C THR A 108 -31.51 27.01 -9.24
N TYR A 109 -30.58 27.48 -8.40
CA TYR A 109 -30.84 27.70 -6.97
C TYR A 109 -31.55 29.02 -6.69
N GLU A 110 -31.29 30.05 -7.50
CA GLU A 110 -32.01 31.33 -7.42
C GLU A 110 -33.48 31.15 -7.82
N LYS A 111 -33.77 30.33 -8.83
CA LYS A 111 -35.13 29.91 -9.22
C LYS A 111 -35.83 29.04 -8.16
N ARG A 112 -35.07 28.30 -7.35
CA ARG A 112 -35.61 27.49 -6.23
C ARG A 112 -35.85 28.32 -4.96
N GLY A 113 -35.19 29.46 -4.81
CA GLY A 113 -35.36 30.35 -3.65
C GLY A 113 -34.62 29.95 -2.38
N HIS A 114 -33.77 28.91 -2.42
CA HIS A 114 -32.96 28.50 -1.27
C HIS A 114 -31.63 27.82 -1.70
N TYR A 115 -30.55 28.08 -0.95
CA TYR A 115 -29.18 27.65 -1.24
C TYR A 115 -28.69 26.45 -0.42
N GLU A 116 -29.59 25.75 0.27
CA GLU A 116 -29.23 24.62 1.16
C GLU A 116 -28.34 23.55 0.51
N MET A 117 -28.48 23.31 -0.80
CA MET A 117 -27.66 22.31 -1.49
C MET A 117 -26.19 22.73 -1.57
N VAL A 118 -25.92 24.03 -1.68
CA VAL A 118 -24.56 24.57 -1.68
C VAL A 118 -23.94 24.41 -0.30
N GLU A 119 -24.69 24.71 0.75
CA GLU A 119 -24.23 24.55 2.14
C GLU A 119 -23.92 23.09 2.49
N LYS A 120 -24.80 22.16 2.11
CA LYS A 120 -24.60 20.71 2.33
C LYS A 120 -23.32 20.21 1.63
N VAL A 121 -23.07 20.68 0.41
CA VAL A 121 -21.87 20.31 -0.36
C VAL A 121 -20.61 20.97 0.21
N GLY A 122 -20.70 22.23 0.64
CA GLY A 122 -19.61 22.90 1.35
C GLY A 122 -19.24 22.18 2.65
N LEU A 123 -20.24 21.75 3.43
CA LEU A 123 -20.02 20.96 4.65
C LEU A 123 -19.34 19.62 4.35
N TYR A 124 -19.75 18.93 3.28
CA TYR A 124 -19.08 17.72 2.82
C TYR A 124 -17.61 17.98 2.45
N TRP A 125 -17.33 19.07 1.75
CA TRP A 125 -15.96 19.43 1.36
C TRP A 125 -15.08 19.71 2.59
N HIS A 126 -15.60 20.45 3.56
CA HIS A 126 -14.91 20.68 4.83
C HIS A 126 -14.68 19.40 5.64
N PHE A 127 -15.65 18.48 5.64
CA PHE A 127 -15.49 17.17 6.28
C PHE A 127 -14.34 16.39 5.64
N VAL A 128 -14.26 16.36 4.30
CA VAL A 128 -13.16 15.70 3.59
C VAL A 128 -11.82 16.33 3.98
N ASP A 129 -11.71 17.67 3.96
CA ASP A 129 -10.47 18.37 4.34
C ASP A 129 -10.03 18.05 5.78
N LEU A 130 -10.97 18.03 6.73
CA LEU A 130 -10.70 17.69 8.13
C LEU A 130 -10.14 16.26 8.27
N VAL A 131 -10.72 15.29 7.58
CA VAL A 131 -10.20 13.91 7.55
C VAL A 131 -8.78 13.87 6.97
N TRP A 132 -8.49 14.68 5.95
CA TRP A 132 -7.16 14.72 5.34
C TRP A 132 -6.09 15.20 6.32
N VAL A 133 -6.37 16.24 7.11
CA VAL A 133 -5.43 16.75 8.12
C VAL A 133 -5.03 15.65 9.11
N PHE A 134 -5.97 14.80 9.53
CA PHE A 134 -5.65 13.66 10.40
C PHE A 134 -4.81 12.59 9.69
N VAL A 135 -5.20 12.18 8.48
CA VAL A 135 -4.46 11.17 7.70
C VAL A 135 -3.03 11.65 7.43
N PHE A 136 -2.85 12.92 7.07
CA PHE A 136 -1.55 13.53 6.85
C PHE A 136 -0.69 13.49 8.12
N THR A 137 -1.27 13.83 9.28
CA THR A 137 -0.53 13.83 10.55
C THR A 137 -0.06 12.44 10.95
N PHE A 138 -0.91 11.41 10.86
CA PHE A 138 -0.56 10.06 11.31
C PHE A 138 0.37 9.29 10.37
N PHE A 139 0.36 9.57 9.07
CA PHE A 139 1.17 8.82 8.10
C PHE A 139 2.38 9.58 7.57
N TYR A 140 2.39 10.92 7.61
CA TYR A 140 3.47 11.73 7.03
C TYR A 140 4.27 12.55 8.06
N LEU A 141 3.74 12.78 9.27
CA LEU A 141 4.41 13.58 10.31
C LEU A 141 4.88 12.78 11.53
N VAL A 142 4.11 11.76 11.94
CA VAL A 142 4.46 10.84 13.03
C VAL A 142 5.18 9.63 12.47
#